data_AF-A0A9D1DUR6-F1
#
_entry.id   AF-A0A9D1DUR6-F1
#
_cell.length_a   1.000
_cell.length_b   1.000
_cell.length_c   1.000
_cell.angle_alpha   90.00
_cell.angle_beta   90.00
_cell.angle_gamma   90.00
#
_symmetry.space_group_name_H-M   'P 1'
#
loop_
_entity.id
_entity.type
_entity.pdbx_description
1 polymer ?
#
loop_
_entity_poly.entity_id
_entity_poly.type
_entity_poly.pdbx_seq_one_letter_code
_entity_poly.pdbx_strand_id
1 'polypeptide(L)'
;MYTEENQRGRFPLRDILLKAIVVIIFLILIIFIITKVTEPSKNTTKSSSNYDKVFSENLEAMEKAAYSYFTTDRLPKELGEVNELTLREMINSNLLNAFTDADGNACDVNNSFIRLTKNDNDYTLRVNLECDKKEDYTLTKVGEYDYCEHDICKRDSSKDKKETTKESEETKEVEITEDKKNTTPSQNSSSNTSTGSNGSTSNSPTTNTPSTNTTPQVTTMYEYRKVTAPVLSNWSSWSSWQYNTNRISAIKCSDTDANCLKEVLLYSRREQVGTKDGKPVYGTVNYYSTRTRTLISSGSTDTKWSTYNDKNLLNQGYTYTGNTR
;
A
#
# COMPACT_ATOMS: atom_id res chain seq x y z
N MET A 1 -67.32 -15.93 37.45
CA MET A 1 -67.29 -17.27 38.08
C MET A 1 -66.42 -18.15 37.20
N TYR A 2 -65.14 -18.23 37.54
CA TYR A 2 -64.21 -19.17 36.94
C TYR A 2 -63.93 -20.25 37.98
N THR A 3 -64.18 -21.49 37.60
CA THR A 3 -63.67 -22.71 38.21
C THR A 3 -63.86 -23.83 37.18
N GLU A 4 -62.73 -24.36 36.67
CA GLU A 4 -62.21 -25.69 37.08
C GLU A 4 -63.24 -26.86 36.89
N GLU A 5 -63.04 -28.03 36.25
CA GLU A 5 -61.86 -28.81 35.78
C GLU A 5 -62.29 -30.06 34.96
N ASN A 6 -61.29 -30.70 34.32
CA ASN A 6 -61.10 -32.16 34.15
C ASN A 6 -62.01 -32.94 33.18
N GLN A 7 -61.55 -33.92 32.38
CA GLN A 7 -60.24 -34.52 32.10
C GLN A 7 -60.45 -35.50 30.92
N ARG A 8 -59.45 -35.71 30.06
CA ARG A 8 -59.17 -37.01 29.41
C ARG A 8 -57.75 -37.02 28.85
N GLY A 9 -57.02 -38.08 29.21
CA GLY A 9 -55.57 -38.08 29.36
C GLY A 9 -54.75 -38.14 28.08
N ARG A 10 -53.49 -37.72 28.22
CA ARG A 10 -52.46 -37.89 27.20
C ARG A 10 -51.12 -38.22 27.88
N PHE A 11 -50.76 -39.50 27.81
CA PHE A 11 -49.59 -40.20 28.34
C PHE A 11 -48.39 -39.36 28.87
N PRO A 12 -47.94 -39.58 30.12
CA PRO A 12 -46.79 -38.91 30.75
C PRO A 12 -45.42 -39.38 30.23
N LEU A 13 -45.38 -40.07 29.09
CA LEU A 13 -44.15 -40.53 28.45
C LEU A 13 -43.64 -39.56 27.38
N ARG A 14 -44.48 -38.65 26.86
CA ARG A 14 -44.08 -37.76 25.76
C ARG A 14 -42.98 -36.78 26.17
N ASP A 15 -43.04 -36.21 27.36
CA ASP A 15 -42.00 -35.28 27.85
C ASP A 15 -40.69 -35.99 28.20
N ILE A 16 -40.77 -37.21 28.73
CA ILE A 16 -39.60 -38.04 29.03
C ILE A 16 -38.96 -38.55 27.73
N LEU A 17 -39.77 -38.98 26.77
CA LEU A 17 -39.32 -39.49 25.48
C LEU A 17 -38.77 -38.38 24.59
N LEU A 18 -39.34 -37.17 24.65
CA LEU A 18 -38.81 -35.99 23.95
C LEU A 18 -37.47 -35.56 24.54
N LYS A 19 -37.33 -35.51 25.87
CA LYS A 19 -36.04 -35.22 26.52
C LYS A 19 -35.01 -36.31 26.25
N ALA A 20 -35.40 -37.59 26.22
CA ALA A 20 -34.52 -38.70 25.88
C ALA A 20 -34.05 -38.62 24.41
N ILE A 21 -34.93 -38.27 23.47
CA ILE A 21 -34.56 -38.05 22.06
C ILE A 21 -33.58 -36.88 21.93
N VAL A 22 -33.80 -35.77 22.63
CA VAL A 22 -32.88 -34.61 22.60
C VAL A 22 -31.51 -34.97 23.18
N VAL A 23 -31.44 -35.75 24.26
CA VAL A 23 -30.17 -36.23 24.83
C VAL A 23 -29.46 -37.20 23.88
N ILE A 24 -30.19 -38.11 23.22
CA ILE A 24 -29.62 -39.03 22.22
C ILE A 24 -29.08 -38.26 21.01
N ILE A 25 -29.82 -37.25 20.52
CA ILE A 25 -29.35 -36.38 19.44
C ILE A 25 -28.09 -35.63 19.85
N PHE A 26 -28.04 -35.11 21.09
CA PHE A 26 -26.86 -34.44 21.61
C PHE A 26 -25.65 -35.37 21.73
N LEU A 27 -25.84 -36.62 22.14
CA LEU A 27 -24.78 -37.64 22.18
C LEU A 27 -24.31 -38.04 20.77
N ILE A 28 -25.21 -38.14 19.79
CA ILE A 28 -24.86 -38.38 18.38
C ILE A 28 -24.07 -37.19 17.83
N LEU A 29 -24.42 -35.95 18.18
CA LEU A 29 -23.65 -34.77 17.80
C LEU A 29 -22.27 -34.73 18.46
N ILE A 30 -22.14 -35.16 19.73
CA ILE A 30 -20.83 -35.29 20.39
C ILE A 30 -19.97 -36.35 19.71
N ILE A 31 -20.52 -37.52 19.37
CA ILE A 31 -19.80 -38.58 18.63
C ILE A 31 -19.44 -38.10 17.22
N PHE A 32 -20.32 -37.35 16.56
CA PHE A 32 -20.04 -36.74 15.25
C PHE A 32 -18.91 -35.71 15.34
N ILE A 33 -18.88 -34.86 16.38
CA ILE A 33 -17.79 -33.92 16.61
C ILE A 33 -16.49 -34.68 16.91
N ILE A 34 -16.51 -35.71 17.76
CA ILE A 34 -15.31 -36.50 18.07
C ILE A 34 -14.79 -37.22 16.83
N THR A 35 -15.66 -37.80 15.99
CA THR A 35 -15.24 -38.48 14.75
C THR A 35 -14.77 -37.53 13.65
N LYS A 36 -15.26 -36.27 13.61
CA LYS A 36 -14.73 -35.21 12.73
C LYS A 36 -13.45 -34.54 13.25
N VAL A 37 -13.20 -34.57 14.56
CA VAL A 37 -12.07 -33.89 15.22
C VAL A 37 -10.92 -34.85 15.59
N THR A 38 -11.17 -36.16 15.55
CA THR A 38 -10.13 -37.18 15.68
C THR A 38 -9.99 -37.98 14.38
N GLU A 39 -9.60 -37.29 13.31
CA GLU A 39 -8.59 -37.92 12.47
C GLU A 39 -7.40 -38.21 13.40
N PRO A 40 -6.82 -39.42 13.41
CA PRO A 40 -5.56 -39.59 14.09
C PRO A 40 -4.64 -38.57 13.44
N SER A 41 -4.14 -37.63 14.26
CA SER A 41 -2.86 -37.00 13.98
C SER A 41 -1.91 -38.17 13.79
N LYS A 42 -1.78 -38.61 12.54
CA LYS A 42 -0.52 -39.10 12.06
C LYS A 42 0.38 -37.95 12.44
N ASN A 43 1.19 -38.17 13.47
CA ASN A 43 2.47 -37.51 13.57
C ASN A 43 3.07 -37.73 12.19
N THR A 44 2.84 -36.75 11.32
CA THR A 44 3.47 -36.67 10.03
C THR A 44 4.90 -36.46 10.47
N THR A 45 5.65 -37.55 10.62
CA THR A 45 7.02 -37.56 10.18
C THR A 45 6.94 -36.86 8.83
N LYS A 46 7.26 -35.55 8.83
CA LYS A 46 7.39 -34.75 7.62
C LYS A 46 8.43 -35.53 6.84
N SER A 47 7.95 -36.40 5.95
CA SER A 47 8.77 -36.96 4.89
C SER A 47 9.03 -35.75 4.01
N SER A 48 10.02 -34.95 4.41
CA SER A 48 10.44 -33.74 3.71
C SER A 48 10.69 -34.18 2.28
N SER A 49 9.87 -33.67 1.36
CA SER A 49 10.03 -34.03 -0.04
C SER A 49 11.43 -33.60 -0.49
N ASN A 50 12.01 -34.26 -1.49
CA ASN A 50 13.30 -33.83 -2.04
C ASN A 50 13.25 -32.33 -2.43
N TYR A 51 12.09 -31.88 -2.93
CA TYR A 51 11.80 -30.48 -3.20
C TYR A 51 11.94 -29.58 -1.97
N ASP A 52 11.33 -29.93 -0.84
CA ASP A 52 11.44 -29.13 0.40
C ASP A 52 12.87 -29.03 0.89
N LYS A 53 13.64 -30.13 0.77
CA LYS A 53 15.05 -30.15 1.14
C LYS A 53 15.86 -29.17 0.27
N VAL A 54 15.78 -29.28 -1.06
CA VAL A 54 16.51 -28.39 -1.98
C VAL A 54 16.10 -26.94 -1.80
N PHE A 55 14.80 -26.70 -1.61
CA PHE A 55 14.29 -25.36 -1.35
C PHE A 55 14.87 -24.77 -0.05
N SER A 56 14.89 -25.53 1.04
CA SER A 56 15.49 -25.10 2.31
C SER A 56 17.00 -24.89 2.21
N GLU A 57 17.73 -25.73 1.48
CA GLU A 57 19.17 -25.56 1.24
C GLU A 57 19.47 -24.26 0.47
N ASN A 58 18.69 -23.96 -0.57
CA ASN A 58 18.79 -22.70 -1.32
C ASN A 58 18.50 -21.48 -0.42
N LEU A 59 17.46 -21.57 0.42
CA LEU A 59 17.09 -20.50 1.35
C LEU A 59 18.21 -20.23 2.38
N GLU A 60 18.80 -21.30 2.93
CA GLU A 60 19.93 -21.21 3.87
C GLU A 60 21.18 -20.62 3.20
N ALA A 61 21.44 -20.99 1.94
CA ALA A 61 22.55 -20.40 1.18
C ALA A 61 22.36 -18.88 0.99
N MET A 62 21.14 -18.42 0.71
CA MET A 62 20.84 -16.97 0.69
C MET A 62 21.00 -16.31 2.06
N GLU A 63 20.59 -16.96 3.15
CA GLU A 63 20.81 -16.43 4.50
C GLU A 63 22.32 -16.27 4.80
N LYS A 64 23.14 -17.25 4.44
CA LYS A 64 24.60 -17.19 4.57
C LYS A 64 25.22 -16.08 3.72
N ALA A 65 24.78 -15.94 2.47
CA ALA A 65 25.22 -14.84 1.61
C ALA A 65 24.84 -13.47 2.19
N ALA A 66 23.70 -13.36 2.87
CA ALA A 66 23.30 -12.12 3.54
C ALA A 66 24.28 -11.70 4.64
N TYR A 67 24.71 -12.63 5.49
CA TYR A 67 25.70 -12.32 6.53
C TYR A 67 27.02 -11.81 5.95
N SER A 68 27.48 -12.39 4.84
CA SER A 68 28.69 -11.91 4.16
C SER A 68 28.50 -10.59 3.41
N TYR A 69 27.29 -10.30 2.92
CA TYR A 69 27.03 -9.12 2.10
C TYR A 69 26.79 -7.86 2.92
N PHE A 70 25.98 -7.96 3.98
CA PHE A 70 25.59 -6.85 4.85
C PHE A 70 26.69 -6.52 5.85
N THR A 71 27.75 -5.93 5.33
CA THR A 71 28.85 -5.36 6.11
C THR A 71 28.47 -3.98 6.65
N THR A 72 29.25 -3.41 7.58
CA THR A 72 29.01 -2.10 8.23
C THR A 72 28.61 -1.00 7.24
N ASP A 73 29.29 -0.90 6.10
CA ASP A 73 29.01 0.10 5.06
C ASP A 73 27.68 -0.10 4.33
N ARG A 74 27.14 -1.33 4.36
CA ARG A 74 25.90 -1.74 3.69
C ARG A 74 24.75 -2.01 4.67
N LEU A 75 24.94 -1.71 5.96
CA LEU A 75 23.84 -1.77 6.93
C LEU A 75 22.91 -0.56 6.77
N PRO A 76 21.59 -0.75 6.90
CA PRO A 76 20.66 0.36 7.03
C PRO A 76 20.96 1.10 8.36
N LYS A 77 21.02 2.43 8.30
CA LYS A 77 21.47 3.29 9.40
C LYS A 77 20.30 3.94 10.12
N GLU A 78 19.25 4.30 9.39
CA GLU A 78 18.07 4.96 9.95
C GLU A 78 16.99 3.94 10.33
N LEU A 79 16.22 4.22 11.40
CA LEU A 79 15.12 3.34 11.82
C LEU A 79 14.11 3.15 10.70
N GLY A 80 13.82 1.88 10.37
CA GLY A 80 12.95 1.51 9.27
C GLY A 80 13.60 1.55 7.88
N GLU A 81 14.85 2.01 7.75
CA GLU A 81 15.60 1.94 6.50
C GLU A 81 15.80 0.47 6.07
N VAL A 82 15.81 0.26 4.76
CA VAL A 82 15.84 -1.06 4.15
C VAL A 82 16.94 -1.12 3.09
N ASN A 83 17.83 -2.09 3.22
CA ASN A 83 18.76 -2.47 2.17
C ASN A 83 18.39 -3.86 1.64
N GLU A 84 18.32 -4.01 0.31
CA GLU A 84 17.92 -5.26 -0.37
C GLU A 84 18.97 -5.65 -1.40
N LEU A 85 19.13 -6.97 -1.59
CA LEU A 85 19.92 -7.56 -2.67
C LEU A 85 19.15 -8.74 -3.27
N THR A 86 18.93 -8.71 -4.59
CA THR A 86 18.23 -9.78 -5.32
C THR A 86 19.14 -10.98 -5.59
N LEU A 87 18.56 -12.15 -5.82
CA LEU A 87 19.31 -13.36 -6.19
C LEU A 87 20.11 -13.15 -7.49
N ARG A 88 19.60 -12.37 -8.43
CA ARG A 88 20.36 -11.99 -9.64
C ARG A 88 21.64 -11.23 -9.28
N GLU A 89 21.55 -10.24 -8.40
CA GLU A 89 22.72 -9.46 -7.99
C GLU A 89 23.70 -10.30 -7.18
N MET A 90 23.21 -11.22 -6.34
CA MET A 90 24.04 -12.19 -5.64
C MET A 90 24.82 -13.09 -6.61
N ILE A 91 24.18 -13.60 -7.67
CA ILE A 91 24.83 -14.43 -8.68
C ILE A 91 25.83 -13.61 -9.49
N ASN A 92 25.45 -12.43 -9.95
CA ASN A 92 26.33 -11.55 -10.74
C ASN A 92 27.57 -11.09 -9.97
N SER A 93 27.46 -11.00 -8.65
CA SER A 93 28.55 -10.63 -7.75
C SER A 93 29.32 -11.84 -7.21
N ASN A 94 29.05 -13.04 -7.73
CA ASN A 94 29.66 -14.31 -7.30
C ASN A 94 29.49 -14.62 -5.80
N LEU A 95 28.44 -14.10 -5.14
CA LEU A 95 28.11 -14.46 -3.76
C LEU A 95 27.46 -15.84 -3.68
N LEU A 96 26.75 -16.23 -4.73
CA LEU A 96 26.03 -17.49 -4.85
C LEU A 96 26.13 -18.04 -6.26
N ASN A 97 26.06 -19.37 -6.38
CA ASN A 97 25.76 -20.01 -7.65
C ASN A 97 24.28 -19.85 -7.99
N ALA A 98 23.93 -20.03 -9.27
CA ALA A 98 22.53 -20.01 -9.67
C ALA A 98 21.75 -21.17 -9.03
N PHE A 99 20.56 -20.86 -8.51
CA PHE A 99 19.71 -21.85 -7.88
C PHE A 99 18.77 -22.52 -8.86
N THR A 100 18.51 -23.79 -8.58
CA THR A 100 17.46 -24.58 -9.22
C THR A 100 16.60 -25.21 -8.14
N ASP A 101 15.33 -25.45 -8.45
CA ASP A 101 14.49 -26.35 -7.67
C ASP A 101 14.95 -27.81 -7.83
N ALA A 102 14.23 -28.74 -7.17
CA ALA A 102 14.52 -30.17 -7.26
C ALA A 102 14.26 -30.78 -8.64
N ASP A 103 13.47 -30.11 -9.49
CA ASP A 103 13.17 -30.54 -10.86
C ASP A 103 14.17 -29.96 -11.88
N GLY A 104 15.10 -29.11 -11.42
CA GLY A 104 16.11 -28.46 -12.24
C GLY A 104 15.66 -27.14 -12.88
N ASN A 105 14.49 -26.61 -12.55
CA ASN A 105 14.06 -25.30 -13.02
C ASN A 105 14.76 -24.20 -12.22
N ALA A 106 15.15 -23.13 -12.90
CA ALA A 106 15.73 -21.97 -12.24
C ALA A 106 14.70 -21.31 -11.32
N CYS A 107 15.13 -20.91 -10.12
CA CYS A 107 14.32 -20.07 -9.24
C CYS A 107 14.25 -18.63 -9.80
N ASP A 108 13.21 -17.88 -9.44
CA ASP A 108 13.04 -16.50 -9.91
C ASP A 108 14.10 -15.59 -9.27
N VAL A 109 15.03 -15.12 -10.08
CA VAL A 109 16.19 -14.36 -9.60
C VAL A 109 15.87 -12.90 -9.25
N ASN A 110 14.68 -12.38 -9.58
CA ASN A 110 14.24 -11.02 -9.25
C ASN A 110 13.34 -10.99 -8.01
N ASN A 111 12.47 -11.99 -7.86
CA ASN A 111 11.56 -12.11 -6.72
C ASN A 111 12.17 -12.87 -5.54
N SER A 112 13.29 -13.56 -5.77
CA SER A 112 14.14 -14.06 -4.68
C SER A 112 15.13 -12.98 -4.26
N PHE A 113 15.15 -12.62 -2.98
CA PHE A 113 15.97 -11.54 -2.44
C PHE A 113 16.28 -11.72 -0.96
N ILE A 114 17.33 -11.04 -0.51
CA ILE A 114 17.62 -10.81 0.90
C ILE A 114 17.36 -9.33 1.21
N ARG A 115 16.74 -9.05 2.35
CA ARG A 115 16.39 -7.69 2.76
C ARG A 115 16.70 -7.52 4.24
N LEU A 116 17.47 -6.50 4.58
CA LEU A 116 17.78 -6.13 5.94
C LEU A 116 17.08 -4.82 6.29
N THR A 117 16.33 -4.82 7.38
CA THR A 117 15.61 -3.64 7.89
C THR A 117 16.16 -3.27 9.26
N LYS A 118 16.47 -1.99 9.48
CA LYS A 118 16.89 -1.48 10.80
C LYS A 118 15.67 -1.36 11.72
N ASN A 119 15.75 -1.99 12.89
CA ASN A 119 14.83 -1.76 14.01
C ASN A 119 15.55 -0.96 15.11
N ASP A 120 14.87 -0.73 16.23
CA ASP A 120 15.39 0.08 17.35
C ASP A 120 16.77 -0.38 17.86
N ASN A 121 16.91 -1.67 18.17
CA ASN A 121 18.13 -2.24 18.78
C ASN A 121 18.78 -3.35 17.95
N ASP A 122 18.09 -3.82 16.92
CA ASP A 122 18.49 -4.97 16.12
C ASP A 122 18.08 -4.75 14.65
N TYR A 123 18.23 -5.78 13.83
CA TYR A 123 17.79 -5.78 12.45
C TYR A 123 16.86 -6.96 12.20
N THR A 124 15.97 -6.81 11.22
CA THR A 124 15.18 -7.91 10.67
C THR A 124 15.77 -8.30 9.31
N LEU A 125 16.34 -9.50 9.22
CA LEU A 125 16.75 -10.12 7.96
C LEU A 125 15.59 -10.93 7.40
N ARG A 126 15.06 -10.52 6.25
CA ARG A 126 14.14 -11.30 5.44
C ARG A 126 14.89 -11.99 4.31
N VAL A 127 14.72 -13.30 4.18
CA VAL A 127 15.18 -14.06 3.01
C VAL A 127 13.95 -14.59 2.29
N ASN A 128 13.73 -14.15 1.05
CA ASN A 128 12.61 -14.57 0.21
C ASN A 128 13.14 -15.42 -0.94
N LEU A 129 12.59 -16.62 -1.16
CA LEU A 129 12.94 -17.47 -2.30
C LEU A 129 11.67 -17.89 -3.02
N GLU A 130 11.63 -17.61 -4.32
CA GLU A 130 10.56 -18.04 -5.22
C GLU A 130 11.14 -18.98 -6.27
N CYS A 131 10.64 -20.20 -6.32
CA CYS A 131 10.90 -21.18 -7.38
C CYS A 131 9.55 -21.65 -7.97
N ASP A 132 9.57 -22.35 -9.10
CA ASP A 132 8.39 -22.66 -9.93
C ASP A 132 7.13 -23.11 -9.15
N LYS A 133 7.28 -24.01 -8.18
CA LYS A 133 6.15 -24.58 -7.41
C LYS A 133 6.00 -24.02 -6.01
N LYS A 134 6.93 -23.18 -5.54
CA LYS A 134 6.99 -22.78 -4.14
C LYS A 134 7.63 -21.40 -3.98
N GLU A 135 6.93 -20.54 -3.26
CA GLU A 135 7.48 -19.32 -2.67
C GLU A 135 7.38 -19.44 -1.16
N ASP A 136 8.45 -19.08 -0.46
CA ASP A 136 8.47 -19.00 0.99
C ASP A 136 9.54 -18.00 1.45
N TYR A 137 9.47 -17.61 2.72
CA TYR A 137 10.41 -16.67 3.30
C TYR A 137 10.75 -16.98 4.75
N THR A 138 11.94 -16.57 5.18
CA THR A 138 12.32 -16.52 6.60
C THR A 138 12.45 -15.09 7.06
N LEU A 139 12.14 -14.86 8.33
CA LEU A 139 12.38 -13.61 9.06
C LEU A 139 13.24 -13.94 10.27
N THR A 140 14.45 -13.42 10.29
CA THR A 140 15.41 -13.65 11.38
C THR A 140 15.80 -12.33 12.01
N LYS A 141 15.69 -12.22 13.33
CA LYS A 141 16.30 -11.13 14.09
C LYS A 141 17.79 -11.33 14.17
N VAL A 142 18.55 -10.29 13.83
CA VAL A 142 20.02 -10.30 13.80
C VAL A 142 20.54 -9.02 14.41
N GLY A 143 21.74 -9.05 14.96
CA GLY A 143 22.36 -7.90 15.60
C GLY A 143 23.86 -7.89 15.38
N GLU A 144 24.47 -6.76 15.76
CA GLU A 144 25.90 -6.57 15.80
C GLU A 144 26.38 -7.06 17.18
N TYR A 145 27.05 -8.21 17.22
CA TYR A 145 27.60 -8.78 18.46
C TYR A 145 29.10 -8.99 18.32
N ASP A 146 29.84 -8.86 19.42
CA ASP A 146 31.30 -9.01 19.46
C ASP A 146 31.79 -10.41 18.99
N TYR A 147 30.93 -11.42 19.12
CA TYR A 147 31.19 -12.79 18.71
C TYR A 147 30.73 -13.11 17.28
N CYS A 148 30.14 -12.17 16.55
CA CYS A 148 29.73 -12.45 15.19
C CYS A 148 30.96 -12.64 14.28
N GLU A 149 30.92 -13.68 13.44
CA GLU A 149 31.97 -13.92 12.42
C GLU A 149 31.92 -12.86 11.30
N HIS A 150 30.70 -12.38 11.00
CA HIS A 150 30.43 -11.24 10.11
C HIS A 150 29.85 -10.08 10.92
N ASP A 151 29.62 -8.92 10.31
CA ASP A 151 29.17 -7.73 11.03
C ASP A 151 27.80 -7.91 11.73
N ILE A 152 26.97 -8.82 11.21
CA ILE A 152 25.69 -9.18 11.82
C ILE A 152 25.53 -10.70 11.94
N CYS A 153 24.88 -11.15 13.01
CA CYS A 153 24.55 -12.56 13.20
C CYS A 153 23.31 -12.76 14.08
N LYS A 154 22.82 -14.01 14.18
CA LYS A 154 21.75 -14.37 15.13
C LYS A 154 22.29 -14.28 16.55
N ARG A 155 21.46 -13.85 17.48
CA ARG A 155 21.82 -13.83 18.91
C ARG A 155 22.08 -15.25 19.41
N ASP A 156 23.22 -15.47 20.06
CA ASP A 156 23.57 -16.71 20.74
C ASP A 156 23.44 -16.53 22.26
N SER A 157 22.34 -17.02 22.82
CA SER A 157 22.07 -16.94 24.27
C SER A 157 23.12 -17.64 25.14
N SER A 158 23.95 -18.52 24.58
CA SER A 158 25.03 -19.19 25.34
C SER A 158 26.28 -18.32 25.49
N LYS A 159 26.41 -17.27 24.68
CA LYS A 159 27.53 -16.32 24.68
C LYS A 159 27.24 -15.02 25.41
N ASP A 160 26.02 -14.86 25.92
CA ASP A 160 25.70 -13.82 26.88
C ASP A 160 26.60 -14.03 28.11
N LYS A 161 27.69 -13.27 28.21
CA LYS A 161 28.44 -13.16 29.47
C LYS A 161 27.41 -12.83 30.55
N LYS A 162 27.51 -13.52 31.70
CA LYS A 162 26.73 -13.23 32.90
C LYS A 162 26.97 -11.78 33.29
N GLU A 163 26.16 -10.88 32.75
CA GLU A 163 26.21 -9.47 33.05
C GLU A 163 25.64 -9.34 34.46
N THR A 164 26.54 -9.18 35.42
CA THR A 164 26.20 -8.82 36.78
C THR A 164 25.33 -7.58 36.72
N THR A 165 24.07 -7.77 37.09
CA THR A 165 23.14 -6.71 37.49
C THR A 165 23.89 -5.69 38.34
N LYS A 166 24.16 -4.51 37.77
CA LYS A 166 24.25 -3.29 38.56
C LYS A 166 23.01 -2.47 38.30
N GLU A 167 22.12 -2.65 39.27
CA GLU A 167 21.06 -1.79 39.70
C GLU A 167 21.31 -0.30 39.45
N SER A 168 20.27 0.31 38.87
CA SER A 168 19.86 1.71 38.93
C SER A 168 20.57 2.58 39.98
N GLU A 169 21.15 3.70 39.54
CA GLU A 169 21.09 4.94 40.33
C GLU A 169 21.10 6.19 39.43
N GLU A 170 19.90 6.77 39.33
CA GLU A 170 19.55 8.19 39.46
C GLU A 170 20.21 9.28 38.58
N THR A 171 19.33 9.86 37.76
CA THR A 171 19.20 11.26 37.32
C THR A 171 20.19 12.28 37.90
N LYS A 172 20.93 12.93 36.98
CA LYS A 172 21.37 14.32 37.15
C LYS A 172 20.90 15.19 36.00
N GLU A 173 20.04 16.11 36.40
CA GLU A 173 19.55 17.30 35.73
C GLU A 173 20.72 18.21 35.31
N VAL A 174 20.73 18.65 34.05
CA VAL A 174 21.48 19.84 33.62
C VAL A 174 20.57 20.71 32.75
N GLU A 175 20.24 21.83 33.36
CA GLU A 175 19.63 23.04 32.83
C GLU A 175 20.45 23.64 31.67
N ILE A 176 19.81 23.92 30.53
CA ILE A 176 20.25 24.97 29.61
C ILE A 176 19.05 25.87 29.32
N THR A 177 19.22 27.11 29.74
CA THR A 177 18.34 28.26 29.60
C THR A 177 18.29 28.70 28.13
N GLU A 178 17.09 28.71 27.53
CA GLU A 178 16.81 29.47 26.31
C GLU A 178 16.26 30.85 26.69
N ASP A 179 17.02 31.90 26.37
CA ASP A 179 16.55 33.27 26.31
C ASP A 179 15.67 33.48 25.08
N LYS A 180 14.35 33.60 25.28
CA LYS A 180 13.51 34.43 24.41
C LYS A 180 12.32 35.02 25.17
N LYS A 181 12.59 36.16 25.80
CA LYS A 181 11.56 37.05 26.35
C LYS A 181 11.20 38.11 25.30
N ASN A 182 9.98 38.06 24.76
CA ASN A 182 8.85 38.93 25.16
C ASN A 182 7.87 39.21 23.98
N THR A 183 6.71 38.54 24.05
CA THR A 183 5.36 39.12 24.28
C THR A 183 4.92 40.36 23.48
N THR A 184 3.95 40.12 22.57
CA THR A 184 2.53 40.60 22.54
C THR A 184 2.10 41.52 23.73
N PRO A 185 1.07 42.40 23.68
CA PRO A 185 -0.19 42.18 22.97
C PRO A 185 -1.07 43.38 22.53
N SER A 186 -2.15 43.00 21.83
CA SER A 186 -3.53 43.51 22.02
C SER A 186 -4.07 44.65 21.16
N GLN A 187 -5.07 44.24 20.37
CA GLN A 187 -6.43 44.79 20.20
C GLN A 187 -6.72 46.26 19.84
N ASN A 188 -7.70 46.32 18.92
CA ASN A 188 -8.90 47.17 18.85
C ASN A 188 -8.98 48.28 17.79
N SER A 189 -10.07 48.13 17.00
CA SER A 189 -10.94 49.10 16.35
C SER A 189 -10.67 50.59 16.58
N SER A 190 -10.69 51.36 15.48
CA SER A 190 -11.88 52.15 15.08
C SER A 190 -11.57 53.05 13.88
N SER A 191 -12.64 53.28 13.12
CA SER A 191 -12.92 54.30 12.10
C SER A 191 -12.28 55.68 12.26
N ASN A 192 -11.91 56.32 11.13
CA ASN A 192 -12.56 57.56 10.64
C ASN A 192 -11.98 58.11 9.30
N THR A 193 -12.89 58.26 8.33
CA THR A 193 -13.26 59.49 7.57
C THR A 193 -12.23 60.36 6.81
N SER A 194 -12.45 60.43 5.48
CA SER A 194 -12.49 61.59 4.55
C SER A 194 -11.29 62.56 4.44
N THR A 195 -10.85 62.97 3.24
CA THR A 195 -11.52 63.94 2.33
C THR A 195 -10.68 64.16 1.06
N GLY A 196 -11.30 64.61 -0.04
CA GLY A 196 -10.59 65.39 -1.09
C GLY A 196 -11.11 65.24 -2.53
N SER A 197 -12.07 66.09 -2.91
CA SER A 197 -12.75 66.18 -4.22
C SER A 197 -12.07 67.09 -5.27
N ASN A 198 -12.51 66.98 -6.54
CA ASN A 198 -12.89 68.04 -7.49
C ASN A 198 -13.62 67.35 -8.67
N GLY A 199 -14.84 67.67 -9.14
CA GLY A 199 -15.48 68.94 -9.60
C GLY A 199 -15.66 68.82 -11.14
N SER A 200 -16.78 69.06 -11.85
CA SER A 200 -17.93 69.97 -11.64
C SER A 200 -19.14 69.73 -12.59
N THR A 201 -20.33 70.18 -12.11
CA THR A 201 -21.46 70.92 -12.76
C THR A 201 -22.53 70.32 -13.72
N SER A 202 -23.73 70.09 -13.14
CA SER A 202 -25.06 70.77 -13.29
C SER A 202 -25.76 71.01 -14.66
N ASN A 203 -26.96 70.44 -14.86
CA ASN A 203 -28.28 71.13 -14.68
C ASN A 203 -29.48 70.25 -15.12
N SER A 204 -30.57 70.32 -14.35
CA SER A 204 -31.89 69.67 -14.57
C SER A 204 -32.79 70.51 -15.51
N PRO A 205 -33.82 69.91 -16.15
CA PRO A 205 -35.16 70.11 -15.62
C PRO A 205 -36.06 68.85 -15.62
N THR A 206 -36.86 68.72 -14.57
CA THR A 206 -37.94 67.74 -14.37
C THR A 206 -39.20 68.05 -15.18
N THR A 207 -39.90 67.01 -15.69
CA THR A 207 -41.37 66.86 -15.51
C THR A 207 -41.90 65.47 -15.92
N ASN A 208 -42.73 64.92 -15.01
CA ASN A 208 -43.89 64.03 -15.17
C ASN A 208 -43.76 62.50 -15.38
N THR A 209 -44.31 61.80 -14.37
CA THR A 209 -44.65 60.38 -14.10
C THR A 209 -45.29 59.62 -15.29
N PRO A 210 -45.17 58.27 -15.40
CA PRO A 210 -46.02 57.36 -14.62
C PRO A 210 -45.29 56.20 -13.94
N SER A 211 -45.77 55.89 -12.74
CA SER A 211 -45.51 54.68 -11.95
C SER A 211 -45.68 53.41 -12.80
N THR A 212 -44.65 52.56 -12.84
CA THR A 212 -44.79 51.16 -13.23
C THR A 212 -44.61 50.28 -12.00
N ASN A 213 -45.68 49.61 -11.61
CA ASN A 213 -45.66 48.45 -10.73
C ASN A 213 -44.59 47.45 -11.19
N THR A 214 -43.48 47.34 -10.47
CA THR A 214 -42.56 46.22 -10.63
C THR A 214 -43.02 45.06 -9.76
N THR A 215 -43.89 44.22 -10.33
CA THR A 215 -43.94 42.81 -9.93
C THR A 215 -42.58 42.19 -10.27
N PRO A 216 -41.87 41.53 -9.33
CA PRO A 216 -40.61 40.88 -9.66
C PRO A 216 -40.87 39.80 -10.71
N GLN A 217 -40.40 40.03 -11.94
CA GLN A 217 -40.39 39.04 -13.01
C GLN A 217 -39.43 37.93 -12.61
N VAL A 218 -39.95 36.83 -12.08
CA VAL A 218 -39.16 35.62 -11.80
C VAL A 218 -38.70 35.07 -13.15
N THR A 219 -37.44 35.29 -13.48
CA THR A 219 -36.82 34.76 -14.69
C THR A 219 -36.05 33.51 -14.31
N THR A 220 -36.55 32.33 -14.70
CA THR A 220 -35.84 31.07 -14.53
C THR A 220 -34.54 31.10 -15.35
N MET A 221 -33.42 30.90 -14.67
CA MET A 221 -32.12 30.74 -15.31
C MET A 221 -31.75 29.28 -15.45
N TYR A 222 -30.99 28.97 -16.49
CA TYR A 222 -30.58 27.64 -16.86
C TYR A 222 -29.06 27.54 -16.89
N GLU A 223 -28.53 26.44 -16.40
CA GLU A 223 -27.09 26.19 -16.36
C GLU A 223 -26.60 25.61 -17.70
N TYR A 224 -25.53 26.22 -18.18
CA TYR A 224 -24.78 25.85 -19.38
C TYR A 224 -23.36 25.47 -18.96
N ARG A 225 -22.85 24.35 -19.47
CA ARG A 225 -21.51 23.85 -19.18
C ARG A 225 -20.71 23.69 -20.47
N LYS A 226 -19.44 24.09 -20.42
CA LYS A 226 -18.45 23.81 -21.47
C LYS A 226 -17.27 23.07 -20.86
N VAL A 227 -17.00 21.87 -21.38
CA VAL A 227 -15.85 21.06 -20.95
C VAL A 227 -14.76 21.17 -22.03
N THR A 228 -13.57 21.56 -21.61
CA THR A 228 -12.37 21.58 -22.46
C THR A 228 -11.47 20.44 -22.05
N ALA A 229 -11.15 19.55 -22.98
CA ALA A 229 -10.24 18.44 -22.73
C ALA A 229 -8.80 18.94 -22.46
N PRO A 230 -8.00 18.21 -21.65
CA PRO A 230 -6.58 18.50 -21.52
C PRO A 230 -5.86 18.32 -22.86
N VAL A 231 -4.81 19.09 -23.09
CA VAL A 231 -3.91 18.91 -24.24
C VAL A 231 -2.63 18.26 -23.74
N LEU A 232 -2.26 17.14 -24.35
CA LEU A 232 -1.09 16.34 -24.01
C LEU A 232 -0.11 16.34 -25.16
N SER A 233 1.19 16.27 -24.86
CA SER A 233 2.20 16.05 -25.90
C SER A 233 2.05 14.67 -26.53
N ASN A 234 2.67 14.47 -27.69
CA ASN A 234 2.94 13.13 -28.17
C ASN A 234 3.80 12.37 -27.16
N TRP A 235 3.65 11.05 -27.14
CA TRP A 235 4.54 10.17 -26.38
C TRP A 235 5.97 10.25 -26.92
N SER A 236 6.94 10.21 -26.01
CA SER A 236 8.32 9.89 -26.35
C SER A 236 8.44 8.47 -26.90
N SER A 237 9.59 8.17 -27.50
CA SER A 237 9.95 6.79 -27.83
C SER A 237 10.13 5.98 -26.55
N TRP A 238 9.87 4.67 -26.65
CA TRP A 238 10.17 3.74 -25.57
C TRP A 238 11.66 3.78 -25.23
N SER A 239 11.97 3.77 -23.93
CA SER A 239 13.33 3.62 -23.43
C SER A 239 13.88 2.24 -23.75
N SER A 240 15.22 2.10 -23.66
CA SER A 240 15.84 0.78 -23.75
C SER A 240 15.32 -0.13 -22.65
N TRP A 241 15.16 -1.42 -22.96
CA TRP A 241 14.71 -2.41 -21.98
C TRP A 241 15.68 -2.49 -20.80
N GLN A 242 15.13 -2.43 -19.60
CA GLN A 242 15.87 -2.58 -18.34
C GLN A 242 15.33 -3.79 -17.58
N TYR A 243 16.18 -4.43 -16.76
CA TYR A 243 15.72 -5.50 -15.89
C TYR A 243 14.68 -4.98 -14.90
N ASN A 244 13.58 -5.71 -14.74
CA ASN A 244 12.53 -5.39 -13.78
C ASN A 244 12.84 -6.00 -12.40
N THR A 245 13.97 -5.62 -11.79
CA THR A 245 14.36 -6.07 -10.43
C THR A 245 13.43 -5.49 -9.36
N ASN A 246 12.92 -4.27 -9.59
CA ASN A 246 12.03 -3.56 -8.67
C ASN A 246 10.55 -3.98 -8.77
N ARG A 247 10.24 -5.03 -9.55
CA ARG A 247 8.89 -5.60 -9.66
C ARG A 247 7.82 -4.55 -10.06
N ILE A 248 8.19 -3.63 -10.95
CA ILE A 248 7.31 -2.58 -11.45
C ILE A 248 6.17 -3.22 -12.25
N SER A 249 4.95 -2.72 -12.05
CA SER A 249 3.76 -3.15 -12.77
C SER A 249 3.59 -2.41 -14.10
N ALA A 250 2.91 -3.06 -15.05
CA ALA A 250 2.54 -2.41 -16.31
C ALA A 250 1.61 -1.22 -16.03
N ILE A 251 1.84 -0.13 -16.75
CA ILE A 251 1.01 1.08 -16.68
C ILE A 251 0.61 1.42 -18.10
N LYS A 252 -0.70 1.44 -18.35
CA LYS A 252 -1.30 1.87 -19.61
C LYS A 252 -2.16 3.10 -19.35
N CYS A 253 -1.94 4.16 -20.11
CA CYS A 253 -2.66 5.41 -19.97
C CYS A 253 -3.82 5.49 -20.96
N SER A 254 -4.91 6.16 -20.57
CA SER A 254 -5.90 6.64 -21.54
C SER A 254 -5.36 7.88 -22.27
N ASP A 255 -5.73 8.06 -23.53
CA ASP A 255 -5.33 9.23 -24.31
C ASP A 255 -5.86 10.55 -23.75
N THR A 256 -6.89 10.51 -22.91
CA THR A 256 -7.50 11.70 -22.27
C THR A 256 -7.13 11.87 -20.79
N ASP A 257 -6.37 10.94 -20.21
CA ASP A 257 -5.96 11.02 -18.81
C ASP A 257 -4.80 11.99 -18.63
N ALA A 258 -5.12 13.19 -18.17
CA ALA A 258 -4.16 14.25 -17.89
C ALA A 258 -3.16 13.91 -16.79
N ASN A 259 -3.50 12.97 -15.91
CA ASN A 259 -2.66 12.59 -14.78
C ASN A 259 -1.72 11.43 -15.13
N CYS A 260 -2.03 10.67 -16.19
CA CYS A 260 -1.20 9.57 -16.67
C CYS A 260 -0.19 10.06 -17.71
N LEU A 261 0.98 10.45 -17.22
CA LEU A 261 2.08 11.03 -18.00
C LEU A 261 3.23 10.04 -18.27
N LYS A 262 3.11 8.80 -17.78
CA LYS A 262 4.12 7.74 -17.94
C LYS A 262 3.45 6.40 -18.16
N GLU A 263 3.89 5.68 -19.19
CA GLU A 263 3.54 4.28 -19.41
C GLU A 263 4.71 3.36 -19.09
N VAL A 264 4.37 2.13 -18.73
CA VAL A 264 5.32 1.05 -18.44
C VAL A 264 4.85 -0.19 -19.19
N LEU A 265 5.71 -0.69 -20.09
CA LEU A 265 5.52 -1.94 -20.79
C LEU A 265 6.41 -3.02 -20.15
N LEU A 266 5.88 -4.22 -20.00
CA LEU A 266 6.60 -5.37 -19.47
C LEU A 266 6.86 -6.41 -20.57
N TYR A 267 8.00 -7.09 -20.46
CA TYR A 267 8.41 -8.17 -21.35
C TYR A 267 9.22 -9.21 -20.57
N SER A 268 9.12 -10.48 -20.97
CA SER A 268 9.85 -11.57 -20.31
C SER A 268 10.43 -12.53 -21.34
N ARG A 269 11.63 -13.06 -21.09
CA ARG A 269 12.24 -14.11 -21.92
C ARG A 269 13.10 -15.05 -21.10
N ARG A 270 13.41 -16.25 -21.62
CA ARG A 270 14.37 -17.17 -21.00
C ARG A 270 15.80 -16.77 -21.36
N GLU A 271 16.64 -16.66 -20.34
CA GLU A 271 18.06 -16.30 -20.46
C GLU A 271 18.90 -17.10 -19.47
N GLN A 272 20.21 -17.15 -19.72
CA GLN A 272 21.14 -17.71 -18.75
C GLN A 272 21.21 -16.77 -17.54
N VAL A 273 20.80 -17.25 -16.38
CA VAL A 273 20.79 -16.49 -15.12
C VAL A 273 22.01 -16.77 -14.25
N GLY A 274 22.82 -17.75 -14.62
CA GLY A 274 24.10 -18.04 -14.01
C GLY A 274 24.57 -19.46 -14.32
N THR A 275 25.37 -20.02 -13.42
CA THR A 275 25.99 -21.34 -13.59
C THR A 275 25.86 -22.12 -12.28
N LYS A 276 25.63 -23.43 -12.39
CA LYS A 276 25.64 -24.39 -11.28
C LYS A 276 26.45 -25.61 -11.70
N ASP A 277 27.46 -25.97 -10.92
CA ASP A 277 28.39 -27.09 -11.20
C ASP A 277 29.00 -27.03 -12.62
N GLY A 278 29.37 -25.81 -13.06
CA GLY A 278 29.95 -25.57 -14.39
C GLY A 278 28.94 -25.62 -15.56
N LYS A 279 27.64 -25.81 -15.30
CA LYS A 279 26.59 -25.84 -16.32
C LYS A 279 25.73 -24.57 -16.29
N PRO A 280 25.33 -24.02 -17.46
CA PRO A 280 24.48 -22.84 -17.51
C PRO A 280 23.08 -23.15 -16.96
N VAL A 281 22.55 -22.24 -16.16
CA VAL A 281 21.17 -22.30 -15.62
C VAL A 281 20.34 -21.25 -16.33
N TYR A 282 19.19 -21.64 -16.88
CA TYR A 282 18.31 -20.76 -17.66
C TYR A 282 16.99 -20.47 -16.93
N GLY A 283 16.72 -19.20 -16.66
CA GLY A 283 15.52 -18.72 -15.99
C GLY A 283 14.76 -17.70 -16.80
N THR A 284 13.50 -17.46 -16.41
CA THR A 284 12.72 -16.35 -16.96
C THR A 284 13.23 -15.03 -16.39
N VAL A 285 13.47 -14.06 -17.25
CA VAL A 285 13.94 -12.73 -16.90
C VAL A 285 12.92 -11.71 -17.34
N ASN A 286 12.48 -10.89 -16.38
CA ASN A 286 11.50 -9.82 -16.59
C ASN A 286 12.19 -8.49 -16.87
N TYR A 287 11.66 -7.75 -17.82
CA TYR A 287 12.11 -6.44 -18.28
C TYR A 287 10.96 -5.44 -18.25
N TYR A 288 11.32 -4.17 -18.17
CA TYR A 288 10.41 -3.08 -18.43
C TYR A 288 11.02 -2.05 -19.39
N SER A 289 10.14 -1.35 -20.10
CA SER A 289 10.47 -0.15 -20.86
C SER A 289 9.43 0.91 -20.53
N THR A 290 9.84 2.17 -20.57
CA THR A 290 9.00 3.32 -20.22
C THR A 290 8.96 4.33 -21.34
N ARG A 291 7.85 5.06 -21.41
CA ARG A 291 7.74 6.28 -22.20
C ARG A 291 6.94 7.32 -21.42
N THR A 292 7.23 8.58 -21.69
CA THR A 292 6.58 9.72 -21.03
C THR A 292 5.97 10.68 -22.04
N ARG A 293 5.02 11.46 -21.57
CA ARG A 293 4.44 12.63 -22.25
C ARG A 293 4.25 13.75 -21.22
N THR A 294 3.96 14.97 -21.68
CA THR A 294 3.73 16.11 -20.79
C THR A 294 2.32 16.67 -20.94
N LEU A 295 1.82 17.27 -19.86
CA LEU A 295 0.62 18.09 -19.89
C LEU A 295 0.95 19.47 -20.45
N ILE A 296 0.36 19.81 -21.60
CA ILE A 296 0.53 21.10 -22.26
C ILE A 296 -0.49 22.09 -21.71
N SER A 297 -1.74 21.68 -21.56
CA SER A 297 -2.78 22.48 -20.91
C SER A 297 -3.74 21.60 -20.12
N SER A 298 -4.11 22.06 -18.92
CA SER A 298 -5.13 21.39 -18.12
C SER A 298 -6.50 21.48 -18.81
N GLY A 299 -7.30 20.43 -18.63
CA GLY A 299 -8.71 20.50 -18.97
C GLY A 299 -9.44 21.45 -18.02
N SER A 300 -10.54 22.02 -18.48
CA SER A 300 -11.37 22.93 -17.68
C SER A 300 -12.84 22.64 -17.85
N THR A 301 -13.63 22.99 -16.84
CA THR A 301 -15.09 23.02 -16.94
C THR A 301 -15.54 24.42 -16.59
N ASP A 302 -16.15 25.11 -17.55
CA ASP A 302 -16.74 26.42 -17.33
C ASP A 302 -18.27 26.29 -17.25
N THR A 303 -18.88 27.02 -16.32
CA THR A 303 -20.31 26.96 -16.04
C THR A 303 -20.89 28.36 -16.02
N LYS A 304 -21.97 28.57 -16.79
CA LYS A 304 -22.67 29.84 -16.93
C LYS A 304 -24.17 29.66 -16.73
N TRP A 305 -24.83 30.71 -16.26
CA TRP A 305 -26.29 30.73 -16.12
C TRP A 305 -26.88 31.73 -17.12
N SER A 306 -27.83 31.30 -17.94
CA SER A 306 -28.53 32.18 -18.90
C SER A 306 -29.99 31.78 -19.06
N THR A 307 -30.75 32.52 -19.87
CA THR A 307 -32.11 32.15 -20.24
C THR A 307 -32.14 30.89 -21.11
N TYR A 308 -33.32 30.31 -21.27
CA TYR A 308 -33.48 29.11 -22.08
C TYR A 308 -33.08 29.38 -23.53
N ASN A 309 -32.37 28.42 -24.12
CA ASN A 309 -31.94 28.45 -25.52
C ASN A 309 -31.10 29.70 -25.89
N ASP A 310 -30.17 30.08 -25.01
CA ASP A 310 -29.22 31.17 -25.28
C ASP A 310 -28.31 30.79 -26.45
N LYS A 311 -28.64 31.31 -27.64
CA LYS A 311 -27.91 31.04 -28.88
C LYS A 311 -26.45 31.46 -28.81
N ASN A 312 -26.09 32.48 -28.03
CA ASN A 312 -24.69 32.92 -27.94
C ASN A 312 -23.84 31.88 -27.19
N LEU A 313 -24.34 31.35 -26.07
CA LEU A 313 -23.64 30.30 -25.31
C LEU A 313 -23.60 28.98 -26.09
N LEU A 314 -24.70 28.61 -26.75
CA LEU A 314 -24.73 27.41 -27.60
C LEU A 314 -23.73 27.50 -28.76
N ASN A 315 -23.67 28.66 -29.45
CA ASN A 315 -22.69 28.90 -30.52
C ASN A 315 -21.24 28.92 -30.02
N GLN A 316 -21.02 29.24 -28.74
CA GLN A 316 -19.69 29.17 -28.10
C GLN A 316 -19.32 27.74 -27.63
N GLY A 317 -20.19 26.75 -27.86
CA GLY A 317 -19.95 25.34 -27.52
C GLY A 317 -20.31 24.94 -26.10
N TYR A 318 -21.15 25.73 -25.40
CA TYR A 318 -21.74 25.27 -24.14
C TYR A 318 -22.92 24.35 -24.41
N THR A 319 -23.14 23.39 -23.52
CA THR A 319 -24.28 22.49 -23.53
C THR A 319 -25.12 22.68 -22.28
N TYR A 320 -26.42 22.50 -22.42
CA TYR A 320 -27.37 22.60 -21.33
C TYR A 320 -27.21 21.44 -20.35
N THR A 321 -27.21 21.71 -19.04
CA THR A 321 -27.01 20.65 -18.02
C THR A 321 -28.31 20.09 -17.45
N GLY A 322 -29.43 20.81 -17.61
CA GLY A 322 -30.71 20.46 -16.98
C GLY A 322 -30.99 21.21 -15.68
N ASN A 323 -30.00 21.89 -15.10
CA ASN A 323 -30.15 22.61 -13.84
C ASN A 323 -30.79 24.00 -14.03
N THR A 324 -31.66 24.39 -13.10
CA THR A 324 -32.40 25.68 -13.11
C THR A 324 -32.33 26.40 -11.77
N ARG A 325 -32.37 27.75 -11.76
CA ARG A 325 -32.46 28.56 -10.54
C ARG A 325 -33.28 29.84 -10.71
#